data_AF-A0A7U9SGM5-F1
#
_entry.id   AF-A0A7U9SGM5-F1
#
_cell.length_a   1.000
_cell.length_b   1.000
_cell.length_c   1.000
_cell.angle_alpha   90.00
_cell.angle_beta   90.00
_cell.angle_gamma   90.00
#
_symmetry.space_group_name_H-M   'P 1'
#
loop_
_entity.id
_entity.type
_entity.pdbx_description
1 polymer ?
#
loop_
_entity_poly.entity_id
_entity_poly.type
_entity_poly.pdbx_seq_one_letter_code
_entity_poly.pdbx_strand_id
1 'polypeptide(L)'
;MARKIDIEHLNTFTAYLAEKIYDIFVRKQLGKGLSENDYTDEEKAKLSGIADGANRTVTDGAFSDSSENPIQNKVVKAEADRLQGEINQKVPSSRTVNGHALTGNISLTAADVGADASGAAANALGSAKTYTDKKIVDLIGGAPETLDTLKEIADEFAANEAVLEALNAAIGTKASREALQGHMGNQSNPHGVDKADVGLGNVENKTGADIRGEMTKAEIEKALGYTPSAITKVPDVATNDQTPTFTQAASRANIASGEKLTMIFGKLMKWYADLKGVAFSGSYSDLSNRPSIPAAVAVKGNAESSYRTGNVNLTPANLGAAAASHTHTASQVSGLPSSLPANGGTASYANYLNATNIPANANLNSYTTPGFYYCPANATVATLGNKPTSNAFFMLVGKHAGTHQLLVEYMTSGFKAYMRNYYSSTWGAWVRVYTTIDKPSLGDIGAAASGHTHGVATQTANGFMSAADKKKLDGIVLEEATDTDIDKIIAGTYA
;
A
#
# COMPACT_ATOMS: atom_id res chain seq x y z
N MET A 1 10.84 155.57 17.97
CA MET A 1 9.63 155.10 18.68
C MET A 1 9.78 153.61 18.96
N ALA A 2 10.19 153.25 20.17
CA ALA A 2 10.34 151.85 20.56
C ALA A 2 8.95 151.26 20.86
N ARG A 3 8.44 150.41 19.96
CA ARG A 3 7.21 149.64 20.19
C ARG A 3 7.56 148.47 21.11
N LYS A 4 7.15 148.55 22.39
CA LYS A 4 7.04 147.39 23.27
C LYS A 4 6.00 146.45 22.66
N ILE A 5 6.42 145.25 22.29
CA ILE A 5 5.54 144.14 21.93
C ILE A 5 5.04 143.51 23.23
N ASP A 6 3.72 143.35 23.33
CA ASP A 6 3.00 142.78 24.46
C ASP A 6 3.11 141.24 24.47
N ILE A 7 3.17 140.66 25.68
CA ILE A 7 3.39 139.21 25.91
C ILE A 7 2.31 138.34 25.26
N GLU A 8 1.09 138.87 25.10
CA GLU A 8 -0.02 138.18 24.45
C GLU A 8 0.21 137.86 22.96
N HIS A 9 0.94 138.72 22.24
CA HIS A 9 1.24 138.49 20.82
C HIS A 9 2.32 137.41 20.61
N LEU A 10 3.19 137.19 21.61
CA LEU A 10 4.18 136.12 21.56
C LEU A 10 3.54 134.75 21.82
N ASN A 11 2.54 134.68 22.71
CA ASN A 11 1.84 133.44 23.02
C ASN A 11 0.93 132.95 21.88
N THR A 12 0.30 133.88 21.16
CA THR A 12 -0.56 133.54 20.01
C THR A 12 0.24 133.05 18.80
N PHE A 13 1.39 133.68 18.50
CA PHE A 13 2.26 133.19 17.42
C PHE A 13 2.90 131.84 17.74
N THR A 14 3.30 131.62 19.00
CA THR A 14 3.88 130.35 19.45
C THR A 14 2.84 129.21 19.42
N ALA A 15 1.60 129.48 19.81
CA ALA A 15 0.50 128.51 19.70
C ALA A 15 0.17 128.16 18.24
N TYR A 16 0.10 129.17 17.35
CA TYR A 16 -0.16 128.96 15.93
C TYR A 16 0.96 128.15 15.24
N LEU A 17 2.22 128.46 15.56
CA LEU A 17 3.37 127.72 15.01
C LEU A 17 3.41 126.27 15.52
N ALA A 18 3.07 126.03 16.79
CA ALA A 18 2.98 124.68 17.36
C ALA A 18 1.86 123.86 16.70
N GLU A 19 0.69 124.46 16.46
CA GLU A 19 -0.42 123.79 15.77
C GLU A 19 -0.07 123.48 14.30
N LYS A 20 0.56 124.43 13.60
CA LYS A 20 1.02 124.21 12.22
C LYS A 20 2.10 123.15 12.11
N ILE A 21 3.03 123.06 13.05
CA ILE A 21 4.05 121.99 13.06
C ILE A 21 3.40 120.64 13.36
N TYR A 22 2.39 120.61 14.23
CA TYR A 22 1.63 119.40 14.57
C TYR A 22 0.87 118.84 13.37
N ASP A 23 0.34 119.70 12.50
CA ASP A 23 -0.36 119.31 11.27
C ASP A 23 0.58 118.96 10.11
N ILE A 24 1.81 119.49 10.08
CA ILE A 24 2.74 119.29 8.95
C ILE A 24 3.60 118.02 9.09
N PHE A 25 3.84 117.52 10.30
CA PHE A 25 4.68 116.34 10.53
C PHE A 25 3.92 115.13 11.07
N VAL A 26 3.94 114.02 10.34
CA VAL A 26 3.49 112.72 10.86
C VAL A 26 4.49 112.25 11.92
N ARG A 27 4.01 111.86 13.11
CA ARG A 27 4.88 111.44 14.21
C ARG A 27 5.25 109.96 14.06
N LYS A 28 6.54 109.64 14.08
CA LYS A 28 7.02 108.26 14.15
C LYS A 28 6.74 107.70 15.54
N GLN A 29 5.89 106.67 15.64
CA GLN A 29 5.84 105.82 16.83
C GLN A 29 6.95 104.77 16.74
N LEU A 30 7.60 104.48 17.85
CA LEU A 30 8.74 103.56 17.91
C LEU A 30 8.29 102.16 17.43
N GLY A 31 8.87 101.69 16.32
CA GLY A 31 8.53 100.40 15.70
C GLY A 31 7.51 100.43 14.55
N LYS A 32 6.99 101.61 14.15
CA LYS A 32 6.05 101.76 13.02
C LYS A 32 6.57 102.71 11.93
N GLY A 33 5.99 102.60 10.73
CA GLY A 33 6.19 103.53 9.61
C GLY A 33 5.54 104.91 9.84
N LEU A 34 5.90 105.89 9.01
CA LEU A 34 5.57 107.33 9.18
C LEU A 34 4.27 107.79 8.47
N SER A 35 3.31 106.91 8.18
CA SER A 35 2.00 107.28 7.58
C SER A 35 0.94 106.21 7.85
N GLU A 36 -0.34 106.48 7.53
CA GLU A 36 -1.55 105.63 7.75
C GLU A 36 -1.53 104.22 7.14
N ASN A 37 -0.37 103.70 6.76
CA ASN A 37 -0.20 102.36 6.21
C ASN A 37 1.04 101.70 6.82
N ASP A 38 0.81 100.91 7.89
CA ASP A 38 1.83 100.19 8.67
C ASP A 38 2.52 99.02 7.93
N TYR A 39 2.28 98.85 6.61
CA TYR A 39 2.82 97.75 5.81
C TYR A 39 3.50 98.28 4.53
N THR A 40 4.60 97.66 4.12
CA THR A 40 5.23 97.92 2.82
C THR A 40 4.34 97.45 1.66
N ASP A 41 4.54 97.99 0.45
CA ASP A 41 3.75 97.61 -0.73
C ASP A 41 3.88 96.10 -1.07
N GLU A 42 5.05 95.51 -0.82
CA GLU A 42 5.27 94.07 -0.97
C GLU A 42 4.52 93.23 0.08
N GLU A 43 4.46 93.70 1.32
CA GLU A 43 3.66 93.05 2.37
C GLU A 43 2.17 93.13 2.03
N LYS A 44 1.69 94.29 1.58
CA LYS A 44 0.30 94.44 1.15
C LYS A 44 -0.07 93.54 -0.02
N ALA A 45 0.80 93.40 -1.02
CA ALA A 45 0.56 92.48 -2.13
C ALA A 45 0.52 91.01 -1.69
N LYS A 46 1.35 90.63 -0.71
CA LYS A 46 1.30 89.28 -0.09
C LYS A 46 0.03 89.07 0.74
N LEU A 47 -0.46 90.11 1.40
CA LEU A 47 -1.66 90.09 2.22
C LEU A 47 -2.97 90.20 1.40
N SER A 48 -2.96 90.84 0.23
CA SER A 48 -4.18 91.07 -0.57
C SER A 48 -4.79 89.78 -1.15
N GLY A 49 -4.00 88.71 -1.25
CA GLY A 49 -4.48 87.39 -1.68
C GLY A 49 -5.05 86.53 -0.56
N ILE A 50 -4.98 86.98 0.70
CA ILE A 50 -5.46 86.26 1.87
C ILE A 50 -6.86 86.78 2.18
N ALA A 51 -7.86 85.87 2.18
CA ALA A 51 -9.24 86.24 2.51
C ALA A 51 -9.36 86.72 3.97
N ASP A 52 -10.24 87.69 4.20
CA ASP A 52 -10.54 88.20 5.54
C ASP A 52 -10.91 87.04 6.49
N GLY A 53 -10.19 86.94 7.62
CA GLY A 53 -10.39 85.90 8.62
C GLY A 53 -9.59 84.60 8.42
N ALA A 54 -8.62 84.55 7.51
CA ALA A 54 -7.80 83.36 7.31
C ALA A 54 -6.89 83.02 8.51
N ASN A 55 -6.96 81.78 9.01
CA ASN A 55 -6.13 81.27 10.11
C ASN A 55 -4.85 80.57 9.61
N ARG A 56 -3.76 80.64 10.38
CA ARG A 56 -2.50 79.90 10.11
C ARG A 56 -2.66 78.42 10.47
N THR A 57 -2.60 77.54 9.48
CA THR A 57 -2.57 76.09 9.72
C THR A 57 -1.15 75.62 10.02
N VAL A 58 -0.90 75.07 11.22
CA VAL A 58 0.35 74.37 11.57
C VAL A 58 0.16 72.87 11.41
N THR A 59 1.13 72.12 10.87
CA THR A 59 1.05 70.65 10.77
C THR A 59 1.25 69.99 12.13
N ASP A 60 0.46 68.96 12.44
CA ASP A 60 0.55 68.28 13.74
C ASP A 60 1.85 67.46 13.86
N GLY A 61 2.41 67.42 15.06
CA GLY A 61 3.61 66.63 15.35
C GLY A 61 3.36 65.11 15.47
N ALA A 62 2.10 64.70 15.65
CA ALA A 62 1.72 63.29 15.78
C ALA A 62 0.28 63.05 15.31
N PHE A 63 -0.04 61.80 14.95
CA PHE A 63 -1.40 61.43 14.57
C PHE A 63 -2.34 61.45 15.78
N SER A 64 -3.47 62.16 15.69
CA SER A 64 -4.41 62.33 16.81
C SER A 64 -5.87 62.44 16.36
N ASP A 65 -6.74 61.74 17.07
CA ASP A 65 -8.18 61.63 16.80
C ASP A 65 -8.94 62.91 17.19
N SER A 66 -8.30 63.75 18.00
CA SER A 66 -8.81 65.03 18.46
C SER A 66 -8.19 66.23 17.73
N SER A 67 -7.43 66.01 16.65
CA SER A 67 -6.87 67.11 15.86
C SER A 67 -7.95 67.94 15.18
N GLU A 68 -7.82 69.26 15.27
CA GLU A 68 -8.66 70.25 14.57
C GLU A 68 -8.00 70.76 13.27
N ASN A 69 -6.84 70.20 12.91
CA ASN A 69 -6.08 70.58 11.72
C ASN A 69 -6.80 70.16 10.42
N PRO A 70 -7.02 71.06 9.46
CA PRO A 70 -7.67 70.74 8.18
C PRO A 70 -6.87 69.76 7.31
N ILE A 71 -5.57 69.56 7.56
CA ILE A 71 -4.78 68.55 6.84
C ILE A 71 -4.96 67.18 7.50
N GLN A 72 -6.04 66.48 7.10
CA GLN A 72 -6.26 65.02 7.00
C GLN A 72 -5.92 64.10 8.19
N ASN A 73 -5.28 64.54 9.26
CA ASN A 73 -4.76 63.70 10.35
C ASN A 73 -5.87 62.90 11.05
N LYS A 74 -6.96 63.58 11.41
CA LYS A 74 -8.14 62.96 12.02
C LYS A 74 -8.79 61.90 11.12
N VAL A 75 -8.89 62.17 9.81
CA VAL A 75 -9.53 61.28 8.84
C VAL A 75 -8.63 60.06 8.57
N VAL A 76 -7.33 60.29 8.38
CA VAL A 76 -6.35 59.22 8.14
C VAL A 76 -6.23 58.30 9.35
N LYS A 77 -6.26 58.84 10.57
CA LYS A 77 -6.19 58.04 11.78
C LYS A 77 -7.48 57.25 12.03
N ALA A 78 -8.65 57.87 11.82
CA ALA A 78 -9.92 57.15 11.87
C ALA A 78 -9.98 55.99 10.85
N GLU A 79 -9.44 56.21 9.65
CA GLU A 79 -9.34 55.17 8.62
C GLU A 79 -8.33 54.08 8.99
N ALA A 80 -7.19 54.44 9.60
CA ALA A 80 -6.21 53.47 10.09
C ALA A 80 -6.80 52.57 11.20
N ASP A 81 -7.55 53.15 12.15
CA ASP A 81 -8.21 52.40 13.22
C ASP A 81 -9.33 51.51 12.66
N ARG A 82 -10.08 52.00 11.67
CA ARG A 82 -11.09 51.22 10.94
C ARG A 82 -10.45 50.01 10.26
N LEU A 83 -9.38 50.22 9.49
CA LEU A 83 -8.64 49.16 8.80
C LEU A 83 -8.03 48.15 9.79
N GLN A 84 -7.50 48.62 10.92
CA GLN A 84 -6.99 47.74 11.97
C GLN A 84 -8.12 46.89 12.59
N GLY A 85 -9.30 47.48 12.79
CA GLY A 85 -10.51 46.75 13.21
C GLY A 85 -10.97 45.71 12.19
N GLU A 86 -10.90 46.01 10.89
CA GLU A 86 -11.22 45.06 9.81
C GLU A 86 -10.21 43.91 9.75
N ILE A 87 -8.91 44.20 9.84
CA ILE A 87 -7.83 43.20 9.87
C ILE A 87 -8.02 42.24 11.06
N ASN A 88 -8.33 42.77 12.24
CA ASN A 88 -8.59 41.97 13.44
C ASN A 88 -9.82 41.05 13.29
N GLN A 89 -10.76 41.38 12.39
CA GLN A 89 -11.89 40.51 12.05
C GLN A 89 -11.56 39.44 11.00
N LYS A 90 -10.49 39.60 10.22
CA LYS A 90 -10.07 38.61 9.19
C LYS A 90 -9.47 37.35 9.80
N VAL A 91 -8.88 37.43 11.01
CA VAL A 91 -8.47 36.27 11.81
C VAL A 91 -9.33 36.25 13.09
N PRO A 92 -10.48 35.56 13.08
CA PRO A 92 -11.41 35.63 14.20
C PRO A 92 -10.83 34.99 15.46
N SER A 93 -10.61 35.79 16.51
CA SER A 93 -10.17 35.32 17.83
C SER A 93 -11.22 34.46 18.55
N SER A 94 -12.47 34.49 18.08
CA SER A 94 -13.57 33.64 18.54
C SER A 94 -13.63 32.28 17.84
N ARG A 95 -12.85 32.05 16.78
CA ARG A 95 -12.78 30.75 16.13
C ARG A 95 -11.61 29.96 16.70
N THR A 96 -11.89 28.71 17.03
CA THR A 96 -10.88 27.75 17.49
C THR A 96 -10.66 26.66 16.44
N VAL A 97 -9.43 26.18 16.31
CA VAL A 97 -9.14 24.89 15.66
C VAL A 97 -9.04 23.84 16.75
N ASN A 98 -10.02 22.94 16.81
CA ASN A 98 -10.11 21.90 17.84
C ASN A 98 -9.96 22.44 19.29
N GLY A 99 -10.61 23.56 19.61
CA GLY A 99 -10.54 24.20 20.93
C GLY A 99 -9.37 25.18 21.14
N HIS A 100 -8.38 25.22 20.24
CA HIS A 100 -7.25 26.14 20.31
C HIS A 100 -7.53 27.48 19.59
N ALA A 101 -7.34 28.60 20.28
CA ALA A 101 -7.57 29.94 19.72
C ALA A 101 -6.52 30.32 18.65
N LEU A 102 -6.94 31.04 17.61
CA LEU A 102 -6.10 31.48 16.49
C LEU A 102 -5.23 32.72 16.81
N THR A 103 -4.88 32.95 18.08
CA THR A 103 -4.17 34.15 18.54
C THR A 103 -2.65 34.03 18.52
N GLY A 104 -2.09 32.90 18.07
CA GLY A 104 -0.66 32.65 18.03
C GLY A 104 -0.31 31.27 17.45
N ASN A 105 0.88 30.76 17.76
CA ASN A 105 1.30 29.41 17.37
C ASN A 105 0.41 28.35 18.04
N ILE A 106 -0.10 27.40 17.24
CA ILE A 106 -0.98 26.34 17.72
C ILE A 106 -0.19 25.04 17.82
N SER A 107 -0.15 24.47 19.02
CA SER A 107 0.43 23.14 19.26
C SER A 107 -0.68 22.10 19.23
N LEU A 108 -0.64 21.20 18.24
CA LEU A 108 -1.61 20.13 18.08
C LEU A 108 -1.05 18.83 18.67
N THR A 109 -1.89 18.11 19.42
CA THR A 109 -1.63 16.76 19.91
C THR A 109 -2.24 15.72 18.96
N ALA A 110 -1.89 14.45 19.15
CA ALA A 110 -2.47 13.35 18.39
C ALA A 110 -4.01 13.30 18.58
N ALA A 111 -4.50 13.66 19.77
CA ALA A 111 -5.92 13.83 20.05
C ALA A 111 -6.58 14.93 19.23
N ASP A 112 -5.86 16.02 18.93
CA ASP A 112 -6.42 17.16 18.18
C ASP A 112 -6.67 16.86 16.70
N VAL A 113 -5.96 15.88 16.14
CA VAL A 113 -6.03 15.52 14.71
C VAL A 113 -6.68 14.16 14.47
N GLY A 114 -7.22 13.52 15.51
CA GLY A 114 -7.79 12.18 15.43
C GLY A 114 -6.74 11.09 15.16
N ALA A 115 -5.45 11.37 15.41
CA ALA A 115 -4.39 10.38 15.34
C ALA A 115 -4.30 9.63 16.69
N ASP A 116 -4.71 8.37 16.69
CA ASP A 116 -4.62 7.41 17.81
C ASP A 116 -4.73 7.99 19.24
N ALA A 117 -5.71 8.85 19.47
CA ALA A 117 -5.88 9.60 20.72
C ALA A 117 -6.04 8.70 21.96
N SER A 118 -6.51 7.47 21.75
CA SER A 118 -6.83 6.49 22.78
C SER A 118 -5.79 5.36 22.90
N GLY A 119 -4.70 5.41 22.12
CA GLY A 119 -3.69 4.36 22.09
C GLY A 119 -4.25 3.01 21.62
N ALA A 120 -5.26 3.03 20.74
CA ALA A 120 -5.86 1.84 20.15
C ALA A 120 -4.81 0.94 19.50
N ALA A 121 -3.77 1.49 18.88
CA ALA A 121 -2.67 0.69 18.35
C ALA A 121 -1.86 -0.01 19.45
N ALA A 122 -1.59 0.68 20.57
CA ALA A 122 -0.91 0.10 21.72
C ALA A 122 -1.76 -0.99 22.40
N ASN A 123 -3.07 -0.76 22.54
CA ASN A 123 -4.01 -1.74 23.09
C ASN A 123 -4.16 -2.96 22.19
N ALA A 124 -4.19 -2.78 20.86
CA ALA A 124 -4.22 -3.86 19.89
C ALA A 124 -2.93 -4.70 19.96
N LEU A 125 -1.76 -4.07 20.07
CA LEU A 125 -0.49 -4.76 20.24
C LEU A 125 -0.44 -5.55 21.55
N GLY A 126 -0.89 -4.95 22.66
CA GLY A 126 -0.96 -5.63 23.96
C GLY A 126 -1.92 -6.83 23.94
N SER A 127 -3.07 -6.69 23.30
CA SER A 127 -4.05 -7.76 23.14
C SER A 127 -3.50 -8.90 22.27
N ALA A 128 -2.83 -8.56 21.16
CA ALA A 128 -2.19 -9.53 20.28
C ALA A 128 -1.09 -10.31 21.01
N LYS A 129 -0.22 -9.62 21.76
CA LYS A 129 0.82 -10.27 22.57
C LYS A 129 0.22 -11.23 23.59
N THR A 130 -0.79 -10.78 24.33
CA THR A 130 -1.47 -11.61 25.34
C THR A 130 -2.13 -12.85 24.71
N TYR A 131 -2.77 -12.69 23.55
CA TYR A 131 -3.36 -13.82 22.82
C TYR A 131 -2.29 -14.81 22.36
N THR A 132 -1.18 -14.33 21.78
CA THR A 132 -0.07 -15.18 21.33
C THR A 132 0.55 -15.93 22.51
N ASP A 133 0.84 -15.24 23.63
CA ASP A 133 1.39 -15.86 24.83
C ASP A 133 0.45 -16.95 25.37
N LYS A 134 -0.86 -16.68 25.41
CA LYS A 134 -1.86 -17.67 25.81
C LYS A 134 -1.88 -18.87 24.87
N LYS A 135 -1.82 -18.66 23.55
CA LYS A 135 -1.77 -19.76 22.58
C LYS A 135 -0.52 -20.59 22.70
N ILE A 136 0.63 -19.97 22.97
CA ILE A 136 1.87 -20.67 23.26
C ILE A 136 1.67 -21.55 24.49
N VAL A 137 1.17 -21.00 25.61
CA VAL A 137 0.89 -21.76 26.84
C VAL A 137 -0.11 -22.89 26.61
N ASP A 138 -1.22 -22.63 25.93
CA ASP A 138 -2.24 -23.64 25.61
C ASP A 138 -1.64 -24.78 24.73
N LEU A 139 -0.68 -24.46 23.85
CA LEU A 139 0.01 -25.44 23.00
C LEU A 139 1.12 -26.21 23.73
N ILE A 140 1.87 -25.57 24.64
CA ILE A 140 3.02 -26.18 25.31
C ILE A 140 2.71 -26.78 26.69
N GLY A 141 1.65 -26.34 27.36
CA GLY A 141 1.34 -26.71 28.75
C GLY A 141 -0.16 -26.80 29.05
N GLY A 142 -1.02 -26.77 28.03
CA GLY A 142 -2.47 -26.93 28.18
C GLY A 142 -2.95 -28.38 28.17
N ALA A 143 -2.06 -29.33 27.90
CA ALA A 143 -2.42 -30.75 27.95
C ALA A 143 -2.50 -31.22 29.41
N PRO A 144 -3.50 -32.06 29.78
CA PRO A 144 -3.54 -32.72 31.09
C PRO A 144 -2.20 -33.38 31.42
N GLU A 145 -1.86 -33.57 32.70
CA GLU A 145 -0.58 -34.19 33.11
C GLU A 145 -0.28 -35.55 32.45
N THR A 146 -1.32 -36.21 31.90
CA THR A 146 -1.23 -37.48 31.15
C THR A 146 -1.04 -37.32 29.63
N LEU A 147 -0.93 -36.09 29.11
CA LEU A 147 -0.79 -35.74 27.69
C LEU A 147 0.19 -34.56 27.47
N ASP A 148 1.00 -34.20 28.47
CA ASP A 148 2.01 -33.15 28.36
C ASP A 148 3.18 -33.67 27.52
N THR A 149 2.97 -33.71 26.20
CA THR A 149 3.88 -34.36 25.24
C THR A 149 5.34 -33.90 25.34
N LEU A 150 5.62 -32.66 25.75
CA LEU A 150 6.99 -32.18 25.93
C LEU A 150 7.60 -32.68 27.24
N LYS A 151 6.81 -32.74 28.33
CA LYS A 151 7.21 -33.39 29.57
C LYS A 151 7.37 -34.91 29.40
N GLU A 152 6.48 -35.55 28.66
CA GLU A 152 6.57 -36.98 28.34
C GLU A 152 7.85 -37.28 27.54
N ILE A 153 8.17 -36.47 26.52
CA ILE A 153 9.43 -36.60 25.77
C ILE A 153 10.65 -36.36 26.68
N ALA A 154 10.59 -35.37 27.57
CA ALA A 154 11.69 -35.11 28.51
C ALA A 154 11.89 -36.25 29.51
N ASP A 155 10.81 -36.79 30.07
CA ASP A 155 10.83 -37.94 30.97
C ASP A 155 11.30 -39.21 30.22
N GLU A 156 10.92 -39.39 28.95
CA GLU A 156 11.37 -40.51 28.11
C GLU A 156 12.86 -40.41 27.76
N PHE A 157 13.40 -39.20 27.56
CA PHE A 157 14.84 -38.99 27.40
C PHE A 157 15.60 -39.32 28.69
N ALA A 158 15.10 -38.92 29.85
CA ALA A 158 15.69 -39.26 31.14
C ALA A 158 15.64 -40.78 31.38
N ALA A 159 14.54 -41.45 31.00
CA ALA A 159 14.44 -42.91 31.05
C ALA A 159 15.45 -43.59 30.12
N ASN A 160 15.67 -43.08 28.91
CA ASN A 160 16.67 -43.61 27.98
C ASN A 160 18.11 -43.46 28.50
N GLU A 161 18.42 -42.37 29.20
CA GLU A 161 19.72 -42.20 29.86
C GLU A 161 19.96 -43.28 30.92
N ALA A 162 18.94 -43.58 31.74
CA ALA A 162 18.99 -44.67 32.71
C ALA A 162 19.11 -46.06 32.04
N VAL A 163 18.48 -46.27 30.89
CA VAL A 163 18.61 -47.51 30.10
C VAL A 163 20.02 -47.67 29.52
N LEU A 164 20.64 -46.58 29.03
CA LEU A 164 22.01 -46.58 28.55
C LEU A 164 23.02 -46.90 29.66
N GLU A 165 22.85 -46.29 30.84
CA GLU A 165 23.61 -46.62 32.05
C GLU A 165 23.47 -48.11 32.42
N ALA A 166 22.23 -48.62 32.45
CA ALA A 166 21.96 -50.01 32.76
C ALA A 166 22.52 -50.98 31.71
N LEU A 167 22.45 -50.64 30.42
CA LEU A 167 22.99 -51.44 29.33
C LEU A 167 24.53 -51.45 29.36
N ASN A 168 25.16 -50.30 29.61
CA ASN A 168 26.62 -50.21 29.78
C ASN A 168 27.08 -51.04 30.98
N ALA A 169 26.36 -51.00 32.11
CA ALA A 169 26.65 -51.83 33.27
C ALA A 169 26.46 -53.34 32.97
N ALA A 170 25.39 -53.70 32.25
CA ALA A 170 25.11 -55.09 31.87
C ALA A 170 26.13 -55.64 30.85
N ILE A 171 26.53 -54.87 29.85
CA ILE A 171 27.55 -55.28 28.88
C ILE A 171 28.93 -55.32 29.54
N GLY A 172 29.24 -54.37 30.42
CA GLY A 172 30.50 -54.34 31.19
C GLY A 172 30.71 -55.58 32.08
N THR A 173 29.63 -56.23 32.52
CA THR A 173 29.70 -57.46 33.32
C THR A 173 29.73 -58.75 32.49
N LYS A 174 29.27 -58.74 31.23
CA LYS A 174 29.28 -59.93 30.37
C LYS A 174 30.62 -60.21 29.67
N ALA A 175 31.56 -59.27 29.70
CA ALA A 175 32.91 -59.43 29.17
C ALA A 175 33.93 -58.65 29.99
N SER A 176 34.08 -58.94 31.29
CA SER A 176 35.19 -58.37 32.04
C SER A 176 36.50 -58.86 31.41
N ARG A 177 37.42 -57.93 31.15
CA ARG A 177 38.79 -58.27 30.70
C ARG A 177 39.41 -59.26 31.68
N GLU A 178 39.10 -59.16 32.97
CA GLU A 178 39.52 -60.13 33.99
C GLU A 178 39.04 -61.56 33.71
N ALA A 179 37.79 -61.79 33.29
CA ALA A 179 37.28 -63.14 33.02
C ALA A 179 37.97 -63.78 31.80
N LEU A 180 38.20 -62.99 30.74
CA LEU A 180 38.95 -63.45 29.56
C LEU A 180 40.43 -63.68 29.90
N GLN A 181 41.08 -62.77 30.61
CA GLN A 181 42.46 -62.91 31.08
C GLN A 181 42.61 -64.14 31.99
N GLY A 182 41.61 -64.39 32.85
CA GLY A 182 41.52 -65.55 33.71
C GLY A 182 41.38 -66.85 32.91
N HIS A 183 40.52 -66.89 31.90
CA HIS A 183 40.41 -68.06 31.00
C HIS A 183 41.68 -68.29 30.18
N MET A 184 42.27 -67.23 29.61
CA MET A 184 43.53 -67.31 28.85
C MET A 184 44.71 -67.83 29.69
N GLY A 185 44.70 -67.57 31.00
CA GLY A 185 45.68 -68.08 31.95
C GLY A 185 45.33 -69.44 32.58
N ASN A 186 44.10 -69.93 32.41
CA ASN A 186 43.64 -71.16 33.03
C ASN A 186 44.09 -72.39 32.22
N GLN A 187 45.01 -73.17 32.78
CA GLN A 187 45.48 -74.45 32.22
C GLN A 187 44.76 -75.66 32.82
N SER A 188 43.67 -75.45 33.57
CA SER A 188 42.93 -76.54 34.21
C SER A 188 41.84 -77.05 33.26
N ASN A 189 42.07 -78.24 32.69
CA ASN A 189 41.05 -79.14 32.12
C ASN A 189 40.31 -78.72 30.82
N PRO A 190 40.81 -79.15 29.65
CA PRO A 190 42.22 -79.34 29.35
C PRO A 190 42.75 -78.15 28.55
N HIS A 191 43.78 -77.49 29.11
CA HIS A 191 44.81 -76.84 28.31
C HIS A 191 46.16 -77.28 28.87
N GLY A 192 47.07 -77.74 28.01
CA GLY A 192 48.36 -78.31 28.44
C GLY A 192 48.39 -79.84 28.52
N VAL A 193 47.44 -80.53 27.89
CA VAL A 193 47.54 -81.98 27.66
C VAL A 193 48.83 -82.30 26.91
N ASP A 194 49.65 -83.17 27.48
CA ASP A 194 50.88 -83.64 26.84
C ASP A 194 50.64 -84.95 26.07
N LYS A 195 51.68 -85.46 25.41
CA LYS A 195 51.56 -86.69 24.61
C LYS A 195 51.23 -87.92 25.49
N ALA A 196 51.54 -87.90 26.78
CA ALA A 196 51.23 -88.99 27.69
C ALA A 196 49.73 -88.99 28.04
N ASP A 197 49.14 -87.80 28.25
CA ASP A 197 47.71 -87.64 28.60
C ASP A 197 46.75 -88.22 27.54
N VAL A 198 47.17 -88.25 26.27
CA VAL A 198 46.40 -88.81 25.14
C VAL A 198 46.92 -90.17 24.65
N GLY A 199 47.80 -90.83 25.42
CA GLY A 199 48.31 -92.17 25.10
C GLY A 199 49.28 -92.22 23.91
N LEU A 200 49.83 -91.07 23.48
CA LEU A 200 50.78 -90.93 22.38
C LEU A 200 52.25 -90.84 22.84
N GLY A 201 52.55 -91.28 24.07
CA GLY A 201 53.89 -91.15 24.68
C GLY A 201 55.02 -91.82 23.89
N ASN A 202 54.72 -92.85 23.08
CA ASN A 202 55.69 -93.54 22.22
C ASN A 202 55.82 -92.94 20.81
N VAL A 203 55.07 -91.88 20.49
CA VAL A 203 55.05 -91.28 19.14
C VAL A 203 56.09 -90.17 19.04
N GLU A 204 57.12 -90.42 18.23
CA GLU A 204 58.19 -89.47 17.92
C GLU A 204 57.65 -88.14 17.35
N ASN A 205 58.26 -87.02 17.72
CA ASN A 205 57.86 -85.69 17.23
C ASN A 205 58.66 -85.29 15.98
N LYS A 206 58.42 -85.93 14.85
CA LYS A 206 59.14 -85.65 13.60
C LYS A 206 58.34 -84.76 12.65
N THR A 207 59.03 -83.83 11.98
CA THR A 207 58.39 -83.04 10.92
C THR A 207 58.21 -83.89 9.66
N GLY A 208 57.29 -83.49 8.77
CA GLY A 208 57.18 -84.14 7.46
C GLY A 208 58.48 -84.06 6.64
N ALA A 209 59.37 -83.11 6.92
CA ALA A 209 60.69 -83.04 6.30
C ALA A 209 61.64 -84.10 6.86
N ASP A 210 61.64 -84.34 8.18
CA ASP A 210 62.45 -85.40 8.81
C ASP A 210 62.01 -86.78 8.32
N ILE A 211 60.69 -87.04 8.25
CA ILE A 211 60.12 -88.28 7.71
C ILE A 211 60.55 -88.48 6.24
N ARG A 212 60.54 -87.43 5.42
CA ARG A 212 61.00 -87.51 4.03
C ARG A 212 62.52 -87.62 3.90
N GLY A 213 63.28 -87.08 4.86
CA GLY A 213 64.73 -87.22 4.94
C GLY A 213 65.17 -88.66 5.24
N GLU A 214 64.37 -89.38 6.03
CA GLU A 214 64.48 -90.82 6.29
C GLU A 214 63.98 -91.71 5.13
N MET A 215 63.50 -91.10 4.03
CA MET A 215 63.18 -91.78 2.78
C MET A 215 64.24 -91.46 1.73
N THR A 216 65.47 -91.88 1.98
CA THR A 216 66.55 -91.71 1.02
C THR A 216 66.33 -92.60 -0.20
N LYS A 217 66.90 -92.18 -1.33
CA LYS A 217 66.93 -92.99 -2.56
C LYS A 217 67.47 -94.41 -2.29
N ALA A 218 68.46 -94.54 -1.40
CA ALA A 218 69.03 -95.82 -1.01
C ALA A 218 68.04 -96.70 -0.23
N GLU A 219 67.21 -96.13 0.64
CA GLU A 219 66.17 -96.85 1.39
C GLU A 219 65.04 -97.30 0.47
N ILE A 220 64.64 -96.46 -0.49
CA ILE A 220 63.63 -96.81 -1.50
C ILE A 220 64.15 -97.91 -2.44
N GLU A 221 65.40 -97.82 -2.90
CA GLU A 221 66.04 -98.86 -3.71
C GLU A 221 66.18 -100.18 -2.96
N LYS A 222 66.53 -100.14 -1.66
CA LYS A 222 66.57 -101.33 -0.79
C LYS A 222 65.20 -101.97 -0.60
N ALA A 223 64.14 -101.16 -0.47
CA ALA A 223 62.77 -101.65 -0.29
C ALA A 223 62.18 -102.22 -1.60
N LEU A 224 62.48 -101.60 -2.74
CA LEU A 224 61.95 -102.02 -4.05
C LEU A 224 62.78 -103.15 -4.70
N GLY A 225 64.05 -103.28 -4.34
CA GLY A 225 64.96 -104.27 -4.95
C GLY A 225 65.41 -103.92 -6.38
N TYR A 226 65.04 -102.76 -6.91
CA TYR A 226 65.47 -102.24 -8.22
C TYR A 226 65.42 -100.70 -8.29
N THR A 227 66.05 -100.11 -9.32
CA THR A 227 66.07 -98.66 -9.59
C THR A 227 65.14 -98.28 -10.76
N PRO A 228 64.09 -97.44 -10.58
CA PRO A 228 63.19 -97.03 -11.67
C PRO A 228 63.80 -96.01 -12.66
N SER A 229 63.47 -96.13 -13.96
CA SER A 229 63.92 -95.23 -15.05
C SER A 229 62.92 -94.11 -15.38
N ALA A 230 63.40 -92.93 -15.85
CA ALA A 230 62.58 -91.74 -16.14
C ALA A 230 61.76 -91.81 -17.46
N ILE A 231 60.59 -91.15 -17.50
CA ILE A 231 59.65 -91.10 -18.65
C ILE A 231 60.00 -89.92 -19.60
N THR A 232 60.29 -90.19 -20.88
CA THR A 232 60.85 -89.20 -21.84
C THR A 232 60.11 -89.06 -23.19
N LYS A 233 58.79 -89.36 -23.29
CA LYS A 233 58.06 -89.29 -24.59
C LYS A 233 56.79 -88.43 -24.59
N VAL A 234 56.94 -87.11 -24.73
CA VAL A 234 55.96 -86.17 -25.32
C VAL A 234 56.72 -85.13 -26.17
N PRO A 235 56.45 -84.93 -27.48
CA PRO A 235 57.18 -83.94 -28.31
C PRO A 235 56.46 -82.59 -28.44
N ASP A 236 57.17 -81.49 -28.18
CA ASP A 236 56.81 -80.10 -28.54
C ASP A 236 57.25 -79.76 -29.98
N VAL A 237 56.41 -79.05 -30.75
CA VAL A 237 56.79 -78.47 -32.05
C VAL A 237 56.96 -76.95 -31.94
N ALA A 238 58.18 -76.46 -32.17
CA ALA A 238 58.52 -75.03 -32.16
C ALA A 238 58.38 -74.40 -33.56
N THR A 239 57.25 -73.76 -33.88
CA THR A 239 57.09 -72.97 -35.15
C THR A 239 56.13 -71.78 -35.00
N ASN A 240 56.59 -70.67 -34.40
CA ASN A 240 55.76 -69.45 -34.23
C ASN A 240 55.91 -68.37 -35.33
N ASP A 241 56.71 -68.62 -36.38
CA ASP A 241 56.92 -67.70 -37.51
C ASP A 241 56.98 -68.47 -38.84
N GLN A 242 55.82 -68.78 -39.43
CA GLN A 242 55.76 -69.40 -40.76
C GLN A 242 55.55 -68.35 -41.86
N THR A 243 56.26 -68.50 -42.99
CA THR A 243 56.18 -67.61 -44.17
C THR A 243 55.61 -68.36 -45.38
N PRO A 244 54.30 -68.68 -45.39
CA PRO A 244 53.72 -69.49 -46.46
C PRO A 244 53.58 -68.70 -47.78
N THR A 245 54.12 -69.25 -48.86
CA THR A 245 53.91 -68.74 -50.23
C THR A 245 52.50 -69.08 -50.71
N PHE A 246 51.75 -68.10 -51.24
CA PHE A 246 50.39 -68.31 -51.74
C PHE A 246 50.14 -67.56 -53.07
N THR A 247 49.10 -67.97 -53.80
CA THR A 247 48.60 -67.32 -55.02
C THR A 247 47.14 -66.92 -54.82
N GLN A 248 46.73 -65.76 -55.35
CA GLN A 248 45.33 -65.30 -55.28
C GLN A 248 44.37 -66.33 -55.92
N ALA A 249 43.25 -66.59 -55.26
CA ALA A 249 42.21 -67.48 -55.79
C ALA A 249 41.49 -66.88 -57.01
N ALA A 250 41.02 -67.72 -57.92
CA ALA A 250 40.33 -67.26 -59.14
C ALA A 250 38.94 -66.65 -58.87
N SER A 251 38.26 -67.07 -57.80
CA SER A 251 36.91 -66.60 -57.43
C SER A 251 36.76 -66.50 -55.91
N ARG A 252 35.73 -65.77 -55.46
CA ARG A 252 35.39 -65.64 -54.02
C ARG A 252 34.79 -66.95 -53.51
N ALA A 253 35.36 -67.51 -52.45
CA ALA A 253 34.88 -68.70 -51.77
C ALA A 253 35.10 -68.58 -50.25
N ASN A 254 34.28 -69.29 -49.46
CA ASN A 254 34.43 -69.34 -48.00
C ASN A 254 35.62 -70.22 -47.59
N ILE A 255 36.22 -69.93 -46.42
CA ILE A 255 37.28 -70.75 -45.82
C ILE A 255 36.65 -71.95 -45.09
N ALA A 256 37.25 -73.12 -45.23
CA ALA A 256 36.84 -74.34 -44.51
C ALA A 256 37.95 -74.85 -43.57
N SER A 257 37.56 -75.55 -42.50
CA SER A 257 38.52 -76.09 -41.53
C SER A 257 39.37 -77.22 -42.16
N GLY A 258 40.66 -77.26 -41.80
CA GLY A 258 41.62 -78.22 -42.36
C GLY A 258 42.20 -77.83 -43.73
N GLU A 259 41.82 -76.69 -44.31
CA GLU A 259 42.44 -76.19 -45.53
C GLU A 259 43.90 -75.80 -45.32
N LYS A 260 44.73 -76.00 -46.35
CA LYS A 260 46.12 -75.54 -46.34
C LYS A 260 46.13 -74.00 -46.20
N LEU A 261 47.04 -73.48 -45.36
CA LEU A 261 47.23 -72.03 -45.16
C LEU A 261 47.38 -71.26 -46.49
N THR A 262 48.05 -71.86 -47.47
CA THR A 262 48.23 -71.27 -48.81
C THR A 262 46.91 -71.06 -49.55
N MET A 263 45.92 -71.95 -49.38
CA MET A 263 44.59 -71.79 -49.96
C MET A 263 43.77 -70.74 -49.21
N ILE A 264 43.89 -70.72 -47.89
CA ILE A 264 43.21 -69.72 -47.05
C ILE A 264 43.69 -68.31 -47.43
N PHE A 265 44.99 -68.08 -47.51
CA PHE A 265 45.54 -66.78 -47.93
C PHE A 265 45.18 -66.40 -49.36
N GLY A 266 45.16 -67.38 -50.29
CA GLY A 266 44.69 -67.15 -51.65
C GLY A 266 43.24 -66.65 -51.72
N LYS A 267 42.34 -67.23 -50.92
CA LYS A 267 40.93 -66.80 -50.82
C LYS A 267 40.80 -65.41 -50.20
N LEU A 268 41.49 -65.16 -49.08
CA LEU A 268 41.49 -63.84 -48.43
C LEU A 268 41.95 -62.74 -49.40
N MET A 269 42.99 -63.00 -50.19
CA MET A 269 43.48 -62.06 -51.18
C MET A 269 42.51 -61.80 -52.34
N LYS A 270 41.68 -62.78 -52.71
CA LYS A 270 40.63 -62.57 -53.73
C LYS A 270 39.50 -61.70 -53.18
N TRP A 271 39.07 -61.97 -51.95
CA TRP A 271 38.09 -61.13 -51.25
C TRP A 271 38.57 -59.68 -51.12
N TYR A 272 39.83 -59.48 -50.71
CA TYR A 272 40.41 -58.15 -50.62
C TYR A 272 40.47 -57.44 -51.99
N ALA A 273 40.98 -58.09 -53.03
CA ALA A 273 41.13 -57.45 -54.33
C ALA A 273 39.81 -57.00 -54.97
N ASP A 274 38.74 -57.77 -54.77
CA ASP A 274 37.45 -57.43 -55.36
C ASP A 274 36.63 -56.46 -54.50
N LEU A 275 36.87 -56.40 -53.18
CA LEU A 275 36.13 -55.51 -52.28
C LEU A 275 36.85 -54.19 -52.02
N LYS A 276 38.17 -54.11 -52.23
CA LYS A 276 38.95 -52.91 -51.87
C LYS A 276 38.48 -51.62 -52.56
N GLY A 277 37.99 -51.70 -53.80
CA GLY A 277 37.48 -50.52 -54.52
C GLY A 277 36.31 -49.89 -53.76
N VAL A 278 35.23 -50.67 -53.60
CA VAL A 278 34.02 -50.24 -52.88
C VAL A 278 34.24 -49.98 -51.40
N ALA A 279 35.13 -50.74 -50.75
CA ALA A 279 35.33 -50.64 -49.31
C ALA A 279 36.18 -49.44 -48.88
N PHE A 280 37.05 -48.92 -49.76
CA PHE A 280 38.01 -47.87 -49.39
C PHE A 280 37.89 -46.56 -50.17
N SER A 281 37.32 -46.53 -51.38
CA SER A 281 37.19 -45.26 -52.11
C SER A 281 36.09 -44.35 -51.58
N GLY A 282 35.05 -44.94 -50.96
CA GLY A 282 33.81 -44.24 -50.59
C GLY A 282 32.99 -43.75 -51.79
N SER A 283 33.42 -44.04 -53.01
CA SER A 283 32.75 -43.62 -54.24
C SER A 283 31.53 -44.50 -54.50
N TYR A 284 30.36 -43.86 -54.59
CA TYR A 284 29.14 -44.56 -54.98
C TYR A 284 29.29 -45.24 -56.35
N SER A 285 30.11 -44.66 -57.25
CA SER A 285 30.36 -45.15 -58.61
C SER A 285 31.02 -46.54 -58.67
N ASP A 286 31.55 -47.05 -57.57
CA ASP A 286 32.29 -48.32 -57.54
C ASP A 286 31.36 -49.54 -57.34
N LEU A 287 30.10 -49.32 -56.98
CA LEU A 287 29.11 -50.39 -56.83
C LEU A 287 28.62 -50.87 -58.21
N SER A 288 28.69 -52.16 -58.51
CA SER A 288 28.05 -52.76 -59.70
C SER A 288 26.64 -53.29 -59.37
N ASN A 289 25.78 -53.49 -60.39
CA ASN A 289 24.42 -54.04 -60.24
C ASN A 289 23.51 -53.29 -59.24
N ARG A 290 23.49 -51.95 -59.30
CA ARG A 290 22.65 -51.14 -58.41
C ARG A 290 21.17 -51.24 -58.79
N PRO A 291 20.25 -51.27 -57.80
CA PRO A 291 18.82 -51.08 -58.07
C PRO A 291 18.56 -49.75 -58.77
N SER A 292 17.62 -49.71 -59.72
CA SER A 292 17.12 -48.43 -60.24
C SER A 292 16.32 -47.73 -59.14
N ILE A 293 16.70 -46.50 -58.80
CA ILE A 293 15.94 -45.69 -57.86
C ILE A 293 14.69 -45.20 -58.62
N PRO A 294 13.45 -45.44 -58.13
CA PRO A 294 12.24 -44.88 -58.73
C PRO A 294 12.39 -43.36 -58.86
N ALA A 295 11.94 -42.80 -59.98
CA ALA A 295 12.04 -41.36 -60.25
C ALA A 295 11.58 -40.55 -59.02
N ALA A 296 12.39 -39.57 -58.61
CA ALA A 296 12.23 -38.82 -57.37
C ALA A 296 10.78 -38.36 -57.14
N VAL A 297 10.28 -38.51 -55.91
CA VAL A 297 8.98 -37.95 -55.49
C VAL A 297 8.99 -36.46 -55.80
N ALA A 298 8.19 -36.05 -56.78
CA ALA A 298 8.18 -34.68 -57.24
C ALA A 298 7.17 -33.87 -56.41
N VAL A 299 7.54 -32.68 -55.98
CA VAL A 299 6.70 -31.79 -55.15
C VAL A 299 6.41 -30.49 -55.92
N LYS A 300 5.21 -29.94 -55.75
CA LYS A 300 4.73 -28.73 -56.43
C LYS A 300 3.86 -27.92 -55.47
N GLY A 301 4.13 -26.62 -55.34
CA GLY A 301 3.23 -25.72 -54.61
C GLY A 301 1.99 -25.33 -55.42
N ASN A 302 0.92 -24.90 -54.75
CA ASN A 302 -0.39 -24.69 -55.40
C ASN A 302 -0.38 -23.56 -56.45
N ALA A 303 0.56 -22.61 -56.34
CA ALA A 303 0.73 -21.51 -57.30
C ALA A 303 1.71 -21.84 -58.45
N GLU A 304 2.39 -22.98 -58.41
CA GLU A 304 3.34 -23.36 -59.46
C GLU A 304 2.59 -24.04 -60.62
N SER A 305 3.23 -24.17 -61.79
CA SER A 305 2.67 -24.90 -62.94
C SER A 305 3.30 -26.27 -63.14
N SER A 306 4.52 -26.51 -62.64
CA SER A 306 5.29 -27.75 -62.85
C SER A 306 5.86 -28.32 -61.55
N TYR A 307 6.14 -29.62 -61.54
CA TYR A 307 6.73 -30.33 -60.39
C TYR A 307 8.26 -30.13 -60.31
N ARG A 308 8.79 -30.13 -59.08
CA ARG A 308 10.22 -30.03 -58.76
C ARG A 308 10.74 -31.32 -58.15
N THR A 309 12.01 -31.66 -58.37
CA THR A 309 12.68 -32.86 -57.83
C THR A 309 13.97 -32.49 -57.09
N GLY A 310 14.45 -33.39 -56.21
CA GLY A 310 15.68 -33.20 -55.42
C GLY A 310 15.46 -32.38 -54.14
N ASN A 311 16.47 -31.59 -53.75
CA ASN A 311 16.36 -30.67 -52.61
C ASN A 311 15.54 -29.44 -53.01
N VAL A 312 14.28 -29.36 -52.58
CA VAL A 312 13.35 -28.30 -52.96
C VAL A 312 13.12 -27.35 -51.79
N ASN A 313 13.54 -26.09 -51.94
CA ASN A 313 13.14 -25.00 -51.05
C ASN A 313 11.86 -24.34 -51.57
N LEU A 314 10.79 -24.36 -50.78
CA LEU A 314 9.51 -23.72 -51.08
C LEU A 314 9.40 -22.41 -50.31
N THR A 315 8.95 -21.37 -51.00
CA THR A 315 8.59 -20.08 -50.39
C THR A 315 7.06 -19.96 -50.25
N PRO A 316 6.55 -19.03 -49.42
CA PRO A 316 5.11 -18.73 -49.37
C PRO A 316 4.49 -18.45 -50.74
N ALA A 317 5.25 -17.82 -51.65
CA ALA A 317 4.82 -17.58 -53.03
C ALA A 317 4.65 -18.88 -53.83
N ASN A 318 5.58 -19.85 -53.70
CA ASN A 318 5.45 -21.15 -54.36
C ASN A 318 4.19 -21.89 -53.90
N LEU A 319 3.84 -21.77 -52.62
CA LEU A 319 2.67 -22.41 -52.03
C LEU A 319 1.33 -21.72 -52.37
N GLY A 320 1.36 -20.47 -52.87
CA GLY A 320 0.15 -19.66 -53.05
C GLY A 320 -0.41 -19.11 -51.74
N ALA A 321 0.43 -18.93 -50.72
CA ALA A 321 0.02 -18.35 -49.45
C ALA A 321 -0.24 -16.84 -49.58
N ALA A 322 -1.27 -16.34 -48.89
CA ALA A 322 -1.59 -14.91 -48.88
C ALA A 322 -0.48 -14.09 -48.19
N ALA A 323 -0.31 -12.82 -48.63
CA ALA A 323 0.65 -11.91 -48.03
C ALA A 323 0.33 -11.63 -46.55
N ALA A 324 1.34 -11.41 -45.72
CA ALA A 324 1.14 -11.14 -44.28
C ALA A 324 0.23 -9.92 -44.01
N SER A 325 0.19 -8.96 -44.94
CA SER A 325 -0.64 -7.75 -44.85
C SER A 325 -1.99 -7.85 -45.60
N HIS A 326 -2.44 -9.05 -45.97
CA HIS A 326 -3.73 -9.19 -46.65
C HIS A 326 -4.88 -8.82 -45.71
N THR A 327 -5.96 -8.29 -46.28
CA THR A 327 -7.15 -7.87 -45.54
C THR A 327 -8.38 -8.57 -46.08
N HIS A 328 -9.34 -8.88 -45.20
CA HIS A 328 -10.67 -9.33 -45.57
C HIS A 328 -11.67 -8.20 -45.38
N THR A 329 -12.58 -8.03 -46.34
CA THR A 329 -13.81 -7.26 -46.12
C THR A 329 -14.68 -7.99 -45.10
N ALA A 330 -15.53 -7.25 -44.36
CA ALA A 330 -16.44 -7.87 -43.38
C ALA A 330 -17.32 -8.96 -44.00
N SER A 331 -17.69 -8.82 -45.29
CA SER A 331 -18.46 -9.82 -46.05
C SER A 331 -17.74 -11.17 -46.21
N GLN A 332 -16.40 -11.16 -46.16
CA GLN A 332 -15.57 -12.36 -46.31
C GLN A 332 -15.35 -13.10 -44.98
N VAL A 333 -15.88 -12.60 -43.85
CA VAL A 333 -15.72 -13.19 -42.51
C VAL A 333 -17.07 -13.64 -41.97
N SER A 334 -17.26 -14.96 -41.84
CA SER A 334 -18.46 -15.52 -41.21
C SER A 334 -18.42 -15.35 -39.68
N GLY A 335 -19.57 -15.08 -39.07
CA GLY A 335 -19.70 -14.91 -37.62
C GLY A 335 -19.58 -13.48 -37.10
N LEU A 336 -19.37 -12.47 -37.97
CA LEU A 336 -19.54 -11.07 -37.57
C LEU A 336 -21.03 -10.74 -37.39
N PRO A 337 -21.43 -10.04 -36.30
CA PRO A 337 -22.80 -9.59 -36.13
C PRO A 337 -23.14 -8.52 -37.18
N SER A 338 -24.40 -8.48 -37.63
CA SER A 338 -24.89 -7.51 -38.63
C SER A 338 -24.78 -6.05 -38.17
N SER A 339 -24.62 -5.82 -36.86
CA SER A 339 -24.16 -4.58 -36.27
C SER A 339 -23.42 -4.90 -34.97
N LEU A 340 -22.32 -4.18 -34.68
CA LEU A 340 -21.75 -4.17 -33.34
C LEU A 340 -22.68 -3.34 -32.44
N PRO A 341 -22.96 -3.74 -31.18
CA PRO A 341 -23.53 -2.80 -30.21
C PRO A 341 -22.61 -1.58 -30.19
N ALA A 342 -23.19 -0.38 -30.28
CA ALA A 342 -22.48 0.88 -30.52
C ALA A 342 -21.42 1.21 -29.44
N ASN A 343 -20.29 0.52 -29.49
CA ASN A 343 -19.11 0.78 -28.66
C ASN A 343 -17.85 0.72 -29.52
N GLY A 344 -17.96 1.28 -30.73
CA GLY A 344 -16.88 1.37 -31.70
C GLY A 344 -17.20 2.38 -32.80
N GLY A 345 -17.33 3.66 -32.44
CA GLY A 345 -17.54 4.73 -33.42
C GLY A 345 -17.64 6.12 -32.82
N THR A 346 -16.51 6.83 -32.84
CA THR A 346 -16.30 8.30 -32.88
C THR A 346 -17.18 9.21 -32.01
N ALA A 347 -16.52 9.80 -31.01
CA ALA A 347 -17.00 10.90 -30.18
C ALA A 347 -17.48 12.12 -30.99
N SER A 348 -18.72 12.55 -30.73
CA SER A 348 -19.12 13.97 -30.75
C SER A 348 -20.47 14.15 -30.04
N TYR A 349 -20.43 14.60 -28.77
CA TYR A 349 -21.53 15.28 -28.04
C TYR A 349 -22.95 14.65 -28.00
N ALA A 350 -23.10 13.33 -28.02
CA ALA A 350 -24.37 12.72 -27.61
C ALA A 350 -24.36 12.50 -26.09
N ASN A 351 -25.18 13.26 -25.37
CA ASN A 351 -25.50 13.10 -23.95
C ASN A 351 -25.44 11.63 -23.51
N TYR A 352 -24.41 11.26 -22.75
CA TYR A 352 -24.20 9.89 -22.27
C TYR A 352 -25.27 9.39 -21.28
N LEU A 353 -26.24 10.25 -20.93
CA LEU A 353 -27.44 9.89 -20.19
C LEU A 353 -28.65 10.49 -20.93
N ASN A 354 -29.35 9.70 -21.75
CA ASN A 354 -30.58 10.14 -22.41
C ASN A 354 -31.68 10.37 -21.36
N ALA A 355 -31.79 11.60 -20.84
CA ALA A 355 -32.88 11.97 -19.93
C ALA A 355 -34.20 12.13 -20.72
N THR A 356 -35.27 11.48 -20.25
CA THR A 356 -36.58 11.49 -20.92
C THR A 356 -37.45 12.64 -20.40
N ASN A 357 -38.01 13.44 -21.31
CA ASN A 357 -38.94 14.52 -20.96
C ASN A 357 -40.26 13.96 -20.39
N ILE A 358 -40.70 14.49 -19.25
CA ILE A 358 -41.99 14.21 -18.64
C ILE A 358 -43.02 15.20 -19.20
N PRO A 359 -44.01 14.75 -20.01
CA PRO A 359 -44.98 15.63 -20.63
C PRO A 359 -46.02 16.15 -19.63
N ALA A 360 -46.78 17.16 -20.04
CA ALA A 360 -47.90 17.68 -19.26
C ALA A 360 -48.94 16.58 -18.94
N ASN A 361 -49.62 16.72 -17.81
CA ASN A 361 -50.61 15.78 -17.28
C ASN A 361 -50.09 14.36 -16.97
N ALA A 362 -48.77 14.13 -17.05
CA ALA A 362 -48.19 12.85 -16.65
C ALA A 362 -48.30 12.64 -15.13
N ASN A 363 -48.27 11.39 -14.71
CA ASN A 363 -48.34 11.00 -13.30
C ASN A 363 -47.01 10.36 -12.90
N LEU A 364 -46.33 10.89 -11.87
CA LEU A 364 -45.03 10.38 -11.45
C LEU A 364 -45.08 8.94 -10.93
N ASN A 365 -46.25 8.41 -10.57
CA ASN A 365 -46.40 6.99 -10.21
C ASN A 365 -46.19 6.04 -11.41
N SER A 366 -46.32 6.52 -12.64
CA SER A 366 -46.13 5.71 -13.86
C SER A 366 -44.65 5.55 -14.25
N TYR A 367 -43.73 6.27 -13.60
CA TYR A 367 -42.31 6.27 -13.92
C TYR A 367 -41.56 5.24 -13.07
N THR A 368 -41.65 3.97 -13.45
CA THR A 368 -41.05 2.83 -12.73
C THR A 368 -39.85 2.21 -13.43
N THR A 369 -39.63 2.51 -14.71
CA THR A 369 -38.46 2.06 -15.47
C THR A 369 -37.21 2.80 -15.00
N PRO A 370 -36.11 2.09 -14.69
CA PRO A 370 -34.86 2.75 -14.33
C PRO A 370 -34.35 3.67 -15.43
N GLY A 371 -33.97 4.89 -15.06
CA GLY A 371 -33.51 5.88 -16.02
C GLY A 371 -33.51 7.30 -15.47
N PHE A 372 -33.13 8.23 -16.34
CA PHE A 372 -33.10 9.65 -16.08
C PHE A 372 -34.30 10.31 -16.76
N TYR A 373 -34.95 11.21 -16.04
CA TYR A 373 -36.13 11.92 -16.48
C TYR A 373 -36.00 13.39 -16.12
N TYR A 374 -36.71 14.26 -16.81
CA TYR A 374 -36.75 15.67 -16.46
C TYR A 374 -38.10 16.29 -16.82
N CYS A 375 -38.48 17.34 -16.11
CA CYS A 375 -39.59 18.18 -16.48
C CYS A 375 -39.07 19.63 -16.59
N PRO A 376 -39.07 20.25 -17.79
CA PRO A 376 -38.29 21.46 -18.04
C PRO A 376 -38.95 22.76 -17.57
N ALA A 377 -40.24 22.75 -17.21
CA ALA A 377 -40.98 23.97 -16.93
C ALA A 377 -41.94 23.83 -15.75
N ASN A 378 -41.99 24.85 -14.88
CA ASN A 378 -42.90 24.91 -13.74
C ASN A 378 -44.38 24.77 -14.16
N ALA A 379 -44.75 25.32 -15.33
CA ALA A 379 -46.09 25.18 -15.88
C ALA A 379 -46.46 23.72 -16.18
N THR A 380 -45.52 22.94 -16.71
CA THR A 380 -45.70 21.49 -16.93
C THR A 380 -45.81 20.78 -15.58
N VAL A 381 -44.93 21.11 -14.63
CA VAL A 381 -44.95 20.54 -13.28
C VAL A 381 -46.31 20.77 -12.60
N ALA A 382 -46.91 21.95 -12.72
CA ALA A 382 -48.24 22.24 -12.17
C ALA A 382 -49.32 21.22 -12.58
N THR A 383 -49.23 20.69 -13.80
CA THR A 383 -50.17 19.68 -14.35
C THR A 383 -49.88 18.25 -13.92
N LEU A 384 -48.69 17.96 -13.36
CA LEU A 384 -48.32 16.58 -13.04
C LEU A 384 -49.06 16.06 -11.80
N GLY A 385 -49.44 14.78 -11.86
CA GLY A 385 -49.95 14.02 -10.72
C GLY A 385 -48.82 13.43 -9.87
N ASN A 386 -49.05 13.31 -8.55
CA ASN A 386 -48.10 12.73 -7.58
C ASN A 386 -46.71 13.40 -7.57
N LYS A 387 -46.67 14.72 -7.76
CA LYS A 387 -45.44 15.53 -7.68
C LYS A 387 -45.18 16.05 -6.25
N PRO A 388 -43.92 16.17 -5.81
CA PRO A 388 -43.57 16.78 -4.53
C PRO A 388 -43.34 18.29 -4.59
N THR A 389 -43.29 18.87 -5.79
CA THR A 389 -42.89 20.26 -6.03
C THR A 389 -43.73 20.93 -7.11
N SER A 390 -43.65 22.26 -7.19
CA SER A 390 -44.16 23.11 -8.27
C SER A 390 -43.06 23.62 -9.21
N ASN A 391 -41.80 23.28 -8.96
CA ASN A 391 -40.63 23.71 -9.73
C ASN A 391 -40.22 22.64 -10.76
N ALA A 392 -39.68 23.06 -11.90
CA ALA A 392 -39.02 22.20 -12.87
C ALA A 392 -37.91 21.38 -12.20
N PHE A 393 -37.65 20.17 -12.69
CA PHE A 393 -36.79 19.23 -11.98
C PHE A 393 -36.12 18.21 -12.90
N PHE A 394 -35.06 17.63 -12.36
CA PHE A 394 -34.49 16.37 -12.82
C PHE A 394 -34.92 15.24 -11.88
N MET A 395 -35.20 14.06 -12.42
CA MET A 395 -35.59 12.88 -11.64
C MET A 395 -34.82 11.64 -12.08
N LEU A 396 -34.27 10.92 -11.10
CA LEU A 396 -33.69 9.60 -11.27
C LEU A 396 -34.70 8.55 -10.80
N VAL A 397 -34.91 7.53 -11.62
CA VAL A 397 -35.68 6.33 -11.25
C VAL A 397 -34.70 5.15 -11.15
N GLY A 398 -34.69 4.48 -10.01
CA GLY A 398 -33.85 3.31 -9.73
C GLY A 398 -34.68 2.08 -9.38
N LYS A 399 -34.08 0.89 -9.51
CA LYS A 399 -34.68 -0.39 -9.12
C LYS A 399 -34.06 -0.92 -7.84
N HIS A 400 -34.90 -1.32 -6.89
CA HIS A 400 -34.55 -2.23 -5.78
C HIS A 400 -35.65 -3.27 -5.65
N ALA A 401 -35.95 -3.78 -4.44
CA ALA A 401 -37.10 -4.65 -4.20
C ALA A 401 -38.44 -4.06 -4.72
N GLY A 402 -38.49 -2.74 -4.94
CA GLY A 402 -39.50 -2.05 -5.73
C GLY A 402 -38.88 -0.97 -6.63
N THR A 403 -39.41 0.25 -6.59
CA THR A 403 -38.90 1.39 -7.38
C THR A 403 -38.47 2.51 -6.45
N HIS A 404 -37.33 3.13 -6.73
CA HIS A 404 -36.86 4.34 -6.08
C HIS A 404 -37.01 5.54 -7.00
N GLN A 405 -37.48 6.67 -6.47
CA GLN A 405 -37.46 7.95 -7.18
C GLN A 405 -36.72 8.99 -6.35
N LEU A 406 -35.79 9.71 -6.99
CA LEU A 406 -35.11 10.89 -6.45
C LEU A 406 -35.32 12.05 -7.42
N LEU A 407 -35.87 13.15 -6.91
CA LEU A 407 -36.20 14.35 -7.68
C LEU A 407 -35.45 15.55 -7.10
N VAL A 408 -34.83 16.36 -7.96
CA VAL A 408 -34.08 17.57 -7.58
C VAL A 408 -34.57 18.74 -8.42
N GLU A 409 -34.99 19.83 -7.76
CA GLU A 409 -35.45 21.05 -8.42
C GLU A 409 -34.32 21.79 -9.16
N TYR A 410 -34.67 22.50 -10.24
CA TYR A 410 -33.71 23.16 -11.13
C TYR A 410 -33.04 24.43 -10.57
N MET A 411 -33.52 24.96 -9.43
CA MET A 411 -33.10 26.27 -8.94
C MET A 411 -31.61 26.26 -8.57
N THR A 412 -30.92 27.40 -8.75
CA THR A 412 -29.49 27.54 -8.41
C THR A 412 -29.25 27.79 -6.92
N SER A 413 -30.30 28.13 -6.17
CA SER A 413 -30.29 28.30 -4.72
C SER A 413 -31.69 28.02 -4.17
N GLY A 414 -31.78 27.57 -2.92
CA GLY A 414 -33.03 27.18 -2.27
C GLY A 414 -33.74 25.97 -2.89
N PHE A 415 -33.09 25.23 -3.80
CA PHE A 415 -33.66 24.05 -4.43
C PHE A 415 -33.88 22.94 -3.40
N LYS A 416 -34.95 22.19 -3.59
CA LYS A 416 -35.31 21.07 -2.73
C LYS A 416 -35.06 19.77 -3.46
N ALA A 417 -34.69 18.75 -2.69
CA ALA A 417 -34.61 17.38 -3.18
C ALA A 417 -35.65 16.52 -2.45
N TYR A 418 -36.25 15.59 -3.17
CA TYR A 418 -37.30 14.72 -2.66
C TYR A 418 -37.02 13.28 -3.08
N MET A 419 -37.31 12.33 -2.20
CA MET A 419 -37.22 10.92 -2.52
C MET A 419 -38.43 10.14 -2.02
N ARG A 420 -38.75 9.04 -2.69
CA ARG A 420 -39.74 8.06 -2.24
C ARG A 420 -39.45 6.69 -2.83
N ASN A 421 -40.09 5.69 -2.23
CA ASN A 421 -40.04 4.31 -2.70
C ASN A 421 -41.45 3.80 -3.02
N TYR A 422 -41.56 2.95 -4.02
CA TYR A 422 -42.69 2.09 -4.29
C TYR A 422 -42.34 0.68 -3.85
N TYR A 423 -43.18 0.05 -3.02
CA TYR A 423 -43.00 -1.32 -2.56
C TYR A 423 -44.37 -1.91 -2.20
N SER A 424 -44.56 -3.22 -2.41
CA SER A 424 -45.80 -3.94 -2.08
C SER A 424 -47.07 -3.22 -2.60
N SER A 425 -47.07 -2.84 -3.88
CA SER A 425 -48.18 -2.17 -4.57
C SER A 425 -48.57 -0.79 -4.02
N THR A 426 -47.74 -0.18 -3.17
CA THR A 426 -48.03 1.11 -2.54
C THR A 426 -46.87 2.08 -2.75
N TRP A 427 -47.20 3.33 -3.10
CA TRP A 427 -46.24 4.43 -3.11
C TRP A 427 -46.11 5.03 -1.72
N GLY A 428 -44.89 5.13 -1.22
CA GLY A 428 -44.60 5.96 -0.05
C GLY A 428 -44.83 7.45 -0.35
N ALA A 429 -45.07 8.23 0.70
CA ALA A 429 -45.08 9.68 0.60
C ALA A 429 -43.71 10.19 0.12
N TRP A 430 -43.72 11.34 -0.55
CA TRP A 430 -42.48 12.04 -0.86
C TRP A 430 -41.85 12.57 0.41
N VAL A 431 -40.59 12.21 0.65
CA VAL A 431 -39.78 12.68 1.77
C VAL A 431 -38.85 13.77 1.26
N ARG A 432 -38.84 14.92 1.92
CA ARG A 432 -37.93 16.03 1.62
C ARG A 432 -36.54 15.74 2.19
N VAL A 433 -35.51 15.92 1.38
CA VAL A 433 -34.11 15.77 1.75
C VAL A 433 -33.55 17.15 2.06
N TYR A 434 -33.23 17.40 3.34
CA TYR A 434 -32.61 18.65 3.74
C TYR A 434 -31.13 18.69 3.33
N THR A 435 -30.68 19.85 2.91
CA THR A 435 -29.31 20.10 2.44
C THR A 435 -28.73 21.31 3.17
N THR A 436 -27.46 21.64 2.90
CA THR A 436 -26.85 22.86 3.44
C THR A 436 -27.55 24.14 2.95
N ILE A 437 -28.17 24.09 1.76
CA ILE A 437 -28.92 25.19 1.14
C ILE A 437 -30.38 25.19 1.60
N ASP A 438 -30.97 24.02 1.77
CA ASP A 438 -32.34 23.81 2.28
C ASP A 438 -32.29 23.21 3.68
N LYS A 439 -32.16 24.06 4.70
CA LYS A 439 -32.07 23.62 6.10
C LYS A 439 -33.46 23.33 6.68
N PRO A 440 -33.61 22.33 7.56
CA PRO A 440 -34.87 22.11 8.23
C PRO A 440 -35.21 23.28 9.16
N SER A 441 -36.49 23.61 9.28
CA SER A 441 -36.98 24.51 10.33
C SER A 441 -37.06 23.80 11.68
N LEU A 442 -37.20 24.55 12.78
CA LEU A 442 -37.40 23.97 14.11
C LEU A 442 -38.63 23.04 14.16
N GLY A 443 -39.69 23.41 13.44
CA GLY A 443 -40.88 22.57 13.30
C GLY A 443 -40.61 21.27 12.56
N ASP A 444 -39.76 21.29 11.53
CA ASP A 444 -39.42 20.11 10.73
C ASP A 444 -38.64 19.04 11.51
N ILE A 445 -37.94 19.44 12.58
CA ILE A 445 -37.19 18.53 13.45
C ILE A 445 -37.88 18.29 14.81
N GLY A 446 -39.09 18.83 15.01
CA GLY A 446 -39.80 18.72 16.29
C GLY A 446 -39.10 19.45 17.45
N ALA A 447 -38.23 20.41 17.16
CA ALA A 447 -37.54 21.21 18.17
C ALA A 447 -38.43 22.37 18.65
N ALA A 448 -38.39 22.64 19.95
CA ALA A 448 -39.03 23.81 20.53
C ALA A 448 -38.35 25.11 20.06
N ALA A 449 -39.11 26.21 20.03
CA ALA A 449 -38.58 27.53 19.72
C ALA A 449 -37.51 27.96 20.74
N SER A 450 -36.52 28.75 20.30
CA SER A 450 -35.49 29.31 21.19
C SER A 450 -36.07 30.16 22.33
N GLY A 451 -37.28 30.72 22.13
CA GLY A 451 -38.10 31.30 23.19
C GLY A 451 -39.32 30.41 23.41
N HIS A 452 -39.30 29.60 24.46
CA HIS A 452 -40.48 28.89 24.94
C HIS A 452 -40.57 29.02 26.46
N THR A 453 -41.77 28.87 27.00
CA THR A 453 -42.03 28.95 28.43
C THR A 453 -42.18 27.55 29.00
N HIS A 454 -41.54 27.29 30.13
CA HIS A 454 -41.85 26.14 30.97
C HIS A 454 -42.80 26.58 32.07
N GLY A 455 -43.81 25.77 32.38
CA GLY A 455 -44.62 25.99 33.57
C GLY A 455 -43.76 25.97 34.84
N VAL A 456 -44.12 26.77 35.83
CA VAL A 456 -43.53 26.67 37.17
C VAL A 456 -43.78 25.28 37.73
N ALA A 457 -42.77 24.66 38.32
CA ALA A 457 -42.93 23.36 38.98
C ALA A 457 -43.86 23.53 40.20
N THR A 458 -44.93 22.75 40.24
CA THR A 458 -45.82 22.65 41.40
C THR A 458 -45.66 21.28 42.04
N GLN A 459 -46.28 21.04 43.20
CA GLN A 459 -46.26 19.72 43.83
C GLN A 459 -47.04 18.65 43.02
N THR A 460 -47.76 19.05 41.96
CA THR A 460 -48.57 18.15 41.13
C THR A 460 -48.28 18.26 39.62
N ALA A 461 -47.45 19.21 39.18
CA ALA A 461 -47.07 19.38 37.77
C ALA A 461 -45.57 19.66 37.63
N ASN A 462 -44.92 18.98 36.68
CA ASN A 462 -43.51 19.16 36.38
C ASN A 462 -43.23 20.55 35.80
N GLY A 463 -42.07 21.12 36.14
CA GLY A 463 -41.50 22.31 35.52
C GLY A 463 -40.02 22.07 35.21
N PHE A 464 -39.14 22.99 35.61
CA PHE A 464 -37.67 22.78 35.58
C PHE A 464 -37.16 21.75 36.61
N MET A 465 -38.02 21.32 37.53
CA MET A 465 -37.81 20.17 38.41
C MET A 465 -39.06 19.28 38.40
N SER A 466 -38.90 18.02 38.79
CA SER A 466 -40.05 17.09 38.86
C SER A 466 -41.01 17.52 39.96
N ALA A 467 -42.31 17.23 39.79
CA ALA A 467 -43.32 17.45 40.84
C ALA A 467 -42.94 16.72 42.14
N ALA A 468 -42.29 15.56 42.03
CA ALA A 468 -41.80 14.79 43.17
C ALA A 468 -40.69 15.53 43.92
N ASP A 469 -39.71 16.11 43.22
CA ASP A 469 -38.62 16.84 43.86
C ASP A 469 -39.08 18.20 44.40
N LYS A 470 -40.03 18.86 43.72
CA LYS A 470 -40.69 20.06 44.26
C LYS A 470 -41.42 19.75 45.57
N LYS A 471 -42.10 18.60 45.66
CA LYS A 471 -42.76 18.14 46.89
C LYS A 471 -41.77 17.85 48.00
N LYS A 472 -40.60 17.27 47.70
CA LYS A 472 -39.52 17.07 48.68
C LYS A 472 -38.99 18.41 49.17
N LEU A 473 -38.69 19.34 48.26
CA LEU A 473 -38.15 20.66 48.58
C LEU A 473 -39.13 21.47 49.43
N ASP A 474 -40.40 21.50 49.06
CA ASP A 474 -41.46 22.17 49.84
C ASP A 474 -41.74 21.49 51.18
N GLY A 475 -41.44 20.19 51.28
CA GLY A 475 -41.57 19.39 52.49
C GLY A 475 -40.37 19.47 53.43
N ILE A 476 -39.31 20.23 53.09
CA ILE A 476 -38.22 20.51 54.02
C ILE A 476 -38.76 21.47 55.08
N VAL A 477 -39.22 20.90 56.19
CA VAL A 477 -39.43 21.65 57.42
C VAL A 477 -38.05 21.96 57.97
N LEU A 478 -37.70 23.24 58.05
CA LEU A 478 -36.59 23.67 58.91
C LEU A 478 -37.06 23.43 60.35
N GLU A 479 -36.84 22.22 60.87
CA GLU A 479 -36.90 22.01 62.31
C GLU A 479 -35.74 22.80 62.90
N GLU A 480 -36.03 24.03 63.35
CA GLU A 480 -35.16 24.69 64.33
C GLU A 480 -35.14 23.78 65.55
N ALA A 481 -34.09 22.97 65.68
CA ALA A 481 -33.76 22.30 66.92
C ALA A 481 -33.59 23.41 67.96
N THR A 482 -34.56 23.53 68.86
CA THR A 482 -34.52 24.47 69.98
C THR A 482 -33.21 24.28 70.76
N ASP A 483 -32.54 25.37 71.15
CA ASP A 483 -31.23 25.41 71.84
C ASP A 483 -31.06 24.37 72.96
N THR A 484 -32.16 23.92 73.56
CA THR A 484 -32.23 22.82 74.52
C THR A 484 -31.61 21.50 74.06
N ASP A 485 -31.55 21.21 72.76
CA ASP A 485 -30.92 19.98 72.28
C ASP A 485 -29.41 20.15 72.03
N ILE A 486 -28.95 21.36 71.74
CA ILE A 486 -27.52 21.71 71.71
C ILE A 486 -26.94 21.66 73.13
N ASP A 487 -27.68 22.18 74.12
CA ASP A 487 -27.25 22.16 75.52
C ASP A 487 -27.13 20.74 76.09
N LYS A 488 -28.00 19.81 75.70
CA LYS A 488 -27.90 18.40 76.10
C LYS A 488 -26.69 17.68 75.47
N ILE A 489 -26.28 18.08 74.26
CA ILE A 489 -25.07 17.55 73.60
C ILE A 489 -23.81 18.08 74.31
N ILE A 490 -23.80 19.38 74.66
CA ILE A 490 -22.67 20.00 75.37
C ILE A 490 -22.55 19.46 76.80
N ALA A 491 -23.67 19.16 77.48
CA ALA A 491 -23.68 18.59 78.83
C ALA A 491 -23.41 17.07 78.87
N GLY A 492 -23.28 16.40 77.73
CA GLY A 492 -23.03 14.95 77.67
C GLY A 492 -24.20 14.09 78.18
N THR A 493 -25.42 14.64 78.21
CA THR A 493 -26.63 13.97 78.73
C THR A 493 -27.64 13.61 77.64
N TYR A 494 -27.25 13.70 76.36
CA TYR A 494 -28.05 13.17 75.26
C TYR A 494 -27.98 11.64 75.29
N ALA A 495 -29.10 11.01 75.67
CA ALA A 495 -29.26 9.55 75.62
C ALA A 495 -29.62 9.10 74.20
#